data_AF-A0A9W4NIS5-F1
#
_entry.id   AF-A0A9W4NIS5-F1
#
_cell.length_a   1.000
_cell.length_b   1.000
_cell.length_c   1.000
_cell.angle_alpha   90.00
_cell.angle_beta   90.00
_cell.angle_gamma   90.00
#
_symmetry.space_group_name_H-M   'P 1'
#
loop_
_entity.id
_entity.type
_entity.pdbx_description
1 polymer ?
#
loop_
_entity_poly.entity_id
_entity_poly.type
_entity_poly.pdbx_seq_one_letter_code
_entity_poly.pdbx_strand_id
1 'polypeptide(L)'
;MEQDPGFIAAVEEARQGLAEGGVPIGAALVSKDGKILGRGHNMRVQKGSAILHMSALENSGRLPASAYEGATMYTTLSPCDMCTGACLLYKVKRVVIGENKSFMGGEDLLKNRGAETVVLDNQECKDLMEKFMKDSPQLWYVLGVWFAGQSASLVSGLANFIINTNCSVRCSGTRISVSNLIRHAYINPIYIWKSNNPSRSRNTFKSKIISF
;
A
#
# COMPACT_ATOMS: atom_id res chain seq x y z
N MET A 1 -15.08 18.93 6.59
CA MET A 1 -13.74 18.32 6.75
C MET A 1 -12.85 18.59 5.54
N GLU A 2 -13.40 18.69 4.32
CA GLU A 2 -12.59 19.08 3.15
C GLU A 2 -11.98 20.48 3.25
N GLN A 3 -12.57 21.37 4.05
CA GLN A 3 -12.12 22.73 4.30
C GLN A 3 -11.15 22.81 5.49
N ASP A 4 -10.80 21.67 6.09
CA ASP A 4 -9.85 21.60 7.18
C ASP A 4 -8.45 21.97 6.67
N PRO A 5 -7.71 22.87 7.33
CA PRO A 5 -6.34 23.23 6.93
C PRO A 5 -5.41 22.02 6.76
N GLY A 6 -5.60 20.96 7.55
CA GLY A 6 -4.85 19.71 7.42
C GLY A 6 -5.15 18.96 6.11
N PHE A 7 -6.42 18.90 5.72
CA PHE A 7 -6.81 18.26 4.47
C PHE A 7 -6.37 19.08 3.26
N ILE A 8 -6.55 20.41 3.31
CA ILE A 8 -6.07 21.33 2.28
C ILE A 8 -4.56 21.15 2.06
N ALA A 9 -3.78 21.09 3.15
CA ALA A 9 -2.34 20.85 3.08
C ALA A 9 -2.01 19.49 2.43
N ALA A 10 -2.75 18.42 2.75
CA ALA A 10 -2.54 17.11 2.13
C ALA A 10 -2.81 17.15 0.61
N VAL A 11 -3.87 17.84 0.16
CA VAL A 11 -4.18 17.99 -1.27
C VAL A 11 -3.13 18.83 -1.99
N GLU A 12 -2.67 19.93 -1.40
CA GLU A 12 -1.57 20.72 -1.94
C GLU A 12 -0.27 19.90 -2.09
N GLU A 13 0.06 19.07 -1.10
CA GLU A 13 1.20 18.14 -1.19
C GLU A 13 1.03 17.14 -2.34
N ALA A 14 -0.17 16.58 -2.53
CA ALA A 14 -0.44 15.68 -3.66
C ALA A 14 -0.24 16.37 -5.02
N ARG A 15 -0.73 17.61 -5.17
CA ARG A 15 -0.50 18.43 -6.37
C ARG A 15 0.98 18.70 -6.59
N GLN A 16 1.72 19.03 -5.53
CA GLN A 16 3.17 19.26 -5.59
C GLN A 16 3.92 18.00 -6.04
N GLY A 17 3.61 16.85 -5.44
CA GLY A 17 4.20 15.57 -5.84
C GLY A 17 3.94 15.23 -7.31
N LEU A 18 2.74 15.52 -7.82
CA LEU A 18 2.44 15.36 -9.24
C LEU A 18 3.26 16.29 -10.12
N ALA A 19 3.38 17.57 -9.73
CA ALA A 19 4.15 18.57 -10.47
C ALA A 19 5.65 18.23 -10.53
N GLU A 20 6.16 17.50 -9.53
CA GLU A 20 7.52 16.96 -9.49
C GLU A 20 7.68 15.64 -10.28
N GLY A 21 6.62 15.15 -10.93
CA GLY A 21 6.61 13.89 -11.69
C GLY A 21 6.49 12.63 -10.81
N GLY A 22 6.18 12.81 -9.53
CA GLY A 22 5.96 11.75 -8.54
C GLY A 22 4.51 11.27 -8.46
N VAL A 23 4.26 10.34 -7.54
CA VAL A 23 2.92 9.80 -7.27
C VAL A 23 2.12 10.85 -6.47
N PRO A 24 0.89 11.21 -6.85
CA PRO A 24 0.12 12.30 -6.23
C PRO A 24 -0.55 11.88 -4.91
N ILE A 25 0.25 11.42 -3.95
CA ILE A 25 -0.21 11.06 -2.61
C ILE A 25 0.41 12.05 -1.64
N GLY A 26 -0.44 12.89 -1.04
CA GLY A 26 -0.06 13.89 -0.06
C GLY A 26 -0.63 13.57 1.31
N ALA A 27 0.04 14.04 2.36
CA ALA A 27 -0.38 13.85 3.73
C ALA A 27 0.01 15.04 4.62
N ALA A 28 -0.70 15.18 5.74
CA ALA A 28 -0.40 16.14 6.79
C ALA A 28 -0.71 15.56 8.17
N LEU A 29 0.24 15.65 9.09
CA LEU A 29 0.05 15.35 10.51
C LEU A 29 -0.33 16.64 11.24
N VAL A 30 -1.48 16.65 11.91
CA VAL A 30 -2.02 17.80 12.63
C VAL A 30 -2.20 17.44 14.09
N SER A 31 -1.73 18.31 15.00
CA SER A 31 -1.92 18.13 16.44
C SER A 31 -3.39 18.25 16.84
N LYS A 32 -3.73 17.81 18.05
CA LYS A 32 -5.07 17.99 18.63
C LYS A 32 -5.54 19.46 18.65
N ASP A 33 -4.60 20.40 18.70
CA ASP A 33 -4.85 21.84 18.75
C ASP A 33 -4.95 22.48 17.36
N GLY A 34 -4.92 21.67 16.29
CA GLY A 34 -5.04 22.13 14.90
C GLY A 34 -3.73 22.61 14.26
N LYS A 35 -2.58 22.45 14.93
CA LYS A 35 -1.28 22.84 14.37
C LYS A 35 -0.76 21.76 13.42
N ILE A 36 -0.40 22.12 12.20
CA ILE A 36 0.32 21.22 11.29
C ILE A 36 1.71 20.96 11.86
N LEU A 37 1.96 19.71 12.24
CA LEU A 37 3.23 19.23 12.78
C LEU A 37 4.21 18.86 11.66
N GLY A 38 3.68 18.34 10.56
CA GLY A 38 4.43 18.04 9.34
C GLY A 38 3.48 17.78 8.18
N ARG A 39 3.93 18.10 6.98
CA ARG A 39 3.22 17.82 5.72
C ARG A 39 4.21 17.33 4.69
N GLY A 40 3.75 16.53 3.74
CA GLY A 40 4.61 15.96 2.72
C GLY A 40 3.88 15.01 1.79
N HIS A 41 4.48 14.74 0.63
CA HIS A 41 3.96 13.82 -0.36
C HIS A 41 4.89 12.62 -0.59
N ASN A 42 4.48 11.75 -1.50
CA ASN A 42 5.25 10.59 -1.93
C ASN A 42 6.58 11.01 -2.58
N MET A 43 7.70 10.48 -2.10
CA MET A 43 9.04 10.80 -2.59
C MET A 43 9.70 9.62 -3.33
N ARG A 44 8.90 8.70 -3.86
CA ARG A 44 9.43 7.51 -4.55
C ARG A 44 10.25 7.90 -5.78
N VAL A 45 9.73 8.82 -6.59
CA VAL A 45 10.40 9.23 -7.84
C VAL A 45 11.51 10.22 -7.52
N GLN A 46 11.20 11.23 -6.72
CA GLN A 46 12.06 12.38 -6.43
C GLN A 46 13.31 12.00 -5.64
N LYS A 47 13.22 10.99 -4.77
CA LYS A 47 14.35 10.52 -3.95
C LYS A 47 14.74 9.07 -4.22
N GLY A 48 14.13 8.40 -5.20
CA GLY A 48 14.30 6.96 -5.39
C GLY A 48 13.89 6.14 -4.15
N SER A 49 12.98 6.67 -3.32
CA SER A 49 12.71 6.08 -2.00
C SER A 49 11.75 4.90 -2.09
N ALA A 50 12.07 3.82 -1.38
CA ALA A 50 11.20 2.66 -1.24
C ALA A 50 10.14 2.81 -0.13
N ILE A 51 10.26 3.82 0.75
CA ILE A 51 9.46 3.90 1.98
C ILE A 51 8.80 5.26 2.22
N LEU A 52 9.22 6.32 1.52
CA LEU A 52 8.62 7.65 1.66
C LEU A 52 7.31 7.75 0.86
N HIS A 53 6.30 6.98 1.27
CA HIS A 53 4.98 6.98 0.62
C HIS A 53 4.14 8.22 0.98
N MET A 54 4.27 8.66 2.24
CA MET A 54 3.64 9.86 2.79
C MET A 54 4.68 10.54 3.70
N SER A 55 5.45 11.48 3.16
CA SER A 55 6.61 12.06 3.88
C SER A 55 6.24 12.96 5.07
N ALA A 56 4.95 13.18 5.35
CA ALA A 56 4.49 14.03 6.45
C ALA A 56 5.06 13.66 7.83
N LEU A 57 5.18 12.36 8.15
CA LEU A 57 5.79 11.90 9.42
C LEU A 57 7.28 12.23 9.48
N GLU A 58 8.02 11.93 8.41
CA GLU A 58 9.45 12.26 8.30
C GLU A 58 9.67 13.78 8.42
N ASN A 59 8.88 14.56 7.69
CA ASN A 59 8.97 16.01 7.65
C ASN A 59 8.52 16.68 8.97
N SER A 60 7.77 15.97 9.82
CA SER A 60 7.45 16.44 11.19
C SER A 60 8.66 16.39 12.12
N GLY A 61 9.72 15.68 11.72
CA GLY A 61 10.92 15.48 12.50
C GLY A 61 10.66 14.65 13.76
N ARG A 62 11.63 14.70 14.69
CA ARG A 62 11.51 13.98 15.95
C ARG A 62 10.65 14.75 16.94
N LEU A 63 9.43 14.26 17.15
CA LEU A 63 8.47 14.81 18.12
C LEU A 63 8.38 13.95 19.39
N PRO A 64 8.04 14.54 20.56
CA PRO A 64 7.71 13.77 21.74
C PRO A 64 6.42 12.96 21.53
N ALA A 65 6.25 11.86 22.27
CA ALA A 65 5.06 11.00 22.15
C ALA A 65 3.74 11.77 22.38
N SER A 66 3.75 12.77 23.26
CA SER A 66 2.61 13.65 23.53
C SER A 66 2.14 14.48 22.34
N ALA A 67 2.99 14.72 21.33
CA ALA A 67 2.60 15.47 20.14
C ALA A 67 1.61 14.69 19.25
N TYR A 68 1.65 13.36 19.30
CA TYR A 68 0.76 12.48 18.54
C TYR A 68 -0.55 12.20 19.26
N GLU A 69 -0.63 12.50 20.56
CA GLU A 69 -1.84 12.30 21.35
C GLU A 69 -2.97 13.20 20.84
N GLY A 70 -4.06 12.58 20.39
CA GLY A 70 -5.18 13.29 19.78
C GLY A 70 -4.88 13.85 18.39
N ALA A 71 -3.72 13.56 17.81
CA ALA A 71 -3.36 14.03 16.47
C ALA A 71 -4.23 13.37 15.40
N THR A 72 -4.39 14.10 14.29
CA THR A 72 -5.06 13.63 13.08
C THR A 72 -4.05 13.51 11.94
N MET A 73 -4.04 12.37 11.26
CA MET A 73 -3.35 12.20 9.98
C MET A 73 -4.34 12.44 8.85
N TYR A 74 -4.07 13.42 7.99
CA TYR A 74 -4.77 13.60 6.73
C TYR A 74 -3.94 12.95 5.62
N THR A 75 -4.59 12.22 4.72
CA THR A 75 -3.97 11.63 3.53
C THR A 75 -4.93 11.74 2.35
N THR A 76 -4.44 12.01 1.14
CA THR A 76 -5.30 12.07 -0.04
C THR A 76 -5.78 10.71 -0.52
N LEU A 77 -5.04 9.65 -0.22
CA LEU A 77 -5.35 8.27 -0.60
C LEU A 77 -5.36 7.34 0.63
N SER A 78 -6.19 6.31 0.59
CA SER A 78 -6.21 5.23 1.59
C SER A 78 -4.81 4.71 1.91
N PRO A 79 -4.39 4.66 3.19
CA PRO A 79 -3.03 4.30 3.54
C PRO A 79 -2.78 2.80 3.35
N CYS A 80 -1.65 2.43 2.73
CA CYS A 80 -1.22 1.03 2.67
C CYS A 80 -0.85 0.48 4.05
N ASP A 81 -0.58 -0.82 4.16
CA ASP A 81 -0.28 -1.48 5.44
C ASP A 81 0.91 -0.86 6.19
N MET A 82 1.93 -0.40 5.46
CA MET A 82 3.08 0.29 6.06
C MET A 82 2.66 1.61 6.72
N CYS A 83 1.91 2.44 5.97
CA CYS A 83 1.44 3.74 6.43
C CYS A 83 0.40 3.60 7.56
N THR A 84 -0.46 2.60 7.46
CA THR A 84 -1.40 2.19 8.50
C THR A 84 -0.65 1.81 9.78
N GLY A 85 0.36 0.95 9.66
CA GLY A 85 1.22 0.54 10.77
C GLY A 85 1.92 1.73 11.43
N ALA A 86 2.39 2.70 10.64
CA ALA A 86 2.99 3.92 11.17
C ALA A 86 1.99 4.77 11.98
N CYS A 87 0.77 4.98 11.47
CA CYS A 87 -0.27 5.71 12.20
C CYS A 87 -0.61 5.03 13.54
N LEU A 88 -0.70 3.70 13.55
CA LEU A 88 -0.97 2.91 14.76
C LEU A 88 0.20 2.92 15.75
N LEU A 89 1.44 2.81 15.24
CA LEU A 89 2.66 2.86 16.06
C LEU A 89 2.75 4.16 16.86
N TYR A 90 2.48 5.30 16.19
CA TYR A 90 2.47 6.62 16.83
C TYR A 90 1.15 6.93 17.55
N LYS A 91 0.18 6.00 17.55
CA LYS A 91 -1.14 6.15 18.20
C LYS A 91 -1.89 7.40 17.73
N VAL A 92 -1.79 7.73 16.44
CA VAL A 92 -2.60 8.78 15.83
C VAL A 92 -4.07 8.48 16.09
N LYS A 93 -4.81 9.46 16.63
CA LYS A 93 -6.18 9.24 17.11
C LYS A 93 -7.17 9.10 15.95
N ARG A 94 -6.94 9.86 14.88
CA ARG A 94 -7.82 9.92 13.71
C ARG A 94 -7.03 9.91 12.40
N VAL A 95 -7.54 9.20 11.40
CA VAL A 95 -7.05 9.22 10.02
C VAL A 95 -8.18 9.68 9.10
N VAL A 96 -7.96 10.79 8.40
CA VAL A 96 -8.89 11.36 7.42
C VAL A 96 -8.32 11.10 6.03
N ILE A 97 -9.11 10.43 5.20
CA ILE A 97 -8.72 9.89 3.90
C ILE A 97 -9.50 10.63 2.81
N GLY A 98 -8.80 11.16 1.81
CA GLY A 98 -9.41 11.81 0.66
C GLY A 98 -10.27 10.85 -0.14
N GLU A 99 -9.67 9.78 -0.67
CA GLU A 99 -10.37 8.75 -1.44
C GLU A 99 -9.78 7.34 -1.21
N ASN A 100 -10.58 6.32 -1.52
CA ASN A 100 -10.18 4.91 -1.43
C ASN A 100 -10.66 4.03 -2.61
N LYS A 101 -11.05 4.65 -3.72
CA LYS A 101 -11.50 3.99 -4.94
C LYS A 101 -10.32 3.56 -5.80
N SER A 102 -9.33 4.43 -5.96
CA SER A 102 -8.13 4.09 -6.76
C SER A 102 -7.28 3.04 -6.07
N PHE A 103 -7.28 3.05 -4.74
CA PHE A 103 -6.63 2.07 -3.89
C PHE A 103 -7.23 2.11 -2.49
N MET A 104 -7.42 0.92 -1.90
CA MET A 104 -7.83 0.77 -0.51
C MET A 104 -6.81 -0.11 0.21
N GLY A 105 -6.22 0.42 1.27
CA GLY A 105 -5.24 -0.28 2.10
C GLY A 105 -5.83 -0.73 3.44
N GLY A 106 -5.06 -0.50 4.51
CA GLY A 106 -5.34 -1.03 5.85
C GLY A 106 -6.41 -0.29 6.65
N GLU A 107 -7.47 0.24 6.02
CA GLU A 107 -8.51 1.03 6.71
C GLU A 107 -9.21 0.24 7.83
N ASP A 108 -9.49 -1.04 7.59
CA ASP A 108 -10.15 -1.88 8.59
C ASP A 108 -9.24 -2.16 9.78
N LEU A 109 -7.93 -2.25 9.55
CA LEU A 109 -6.96 -2.41 10.64
C LEU A 109 -6.89 -1.15 11.51
N LEU A 110 -7.00 0.05 10.92
CA LEU A 110 -7.11 1.31 11.69
C LEU A 110 -8.34 1.29 12.60
N LYS A 111 -9.51 0.99 12.04
CA LYS A 111 -10.78 0.92 12.77
C LYS A 111 -10.73 -0.13 13.88
N ASN A 112 -10.27 -1.33 13.58
CA ASN A 112 -10.17 -2.44 14.53
C ASN A 112 -9.22 -2.17 15.69
N ARG A 113 -8.24 -1.27 15.49
CA ARG A 113 -7.28 -0.86 16.52
C ARG A 113 -7.67 0.44 17.21
N GLY A 114 -8.89 0.94 16.97
CA GLY A 114 -9.50 2.06 17.68
C GLY A 114 -9.12 3.45 17.15
N ALA A 115 -8.50 3.54 15.97
CA ALA A 115 -8.28 4.81 15.29
C ALA A 115 -9.57 5.23 14.57
N GLU A 116 -10.03 6.45 14.81
CA GLU A 116 -11.15 7.03 14.06
C GLU A 116 -10.74 7.14 12.59
N THR A 117 -11.51 6.56 11.68
CA THR A 117 -11.16 6.53 10.25
C THR A 117 -12.31 7.11 9.44
N VAL A 118 -12.05 8.21 8.72
CA VAL A 118 -13.05 8.94 7.95
C VAL A 118 -12.61 9.01 6.50
N VAL A 119 -13.48 8.61 5.56
CA VAL A 119 -13.24 8.72 4.12
C VAL A 119 -14.14 9.84 3.59
N LEU A 120 -13.53 10.85 2.96
CA LEU A 120 -14.23 12.02 2.44
C LEU A 120 -14.86 11.81 1.07
N ASP A 121 -14.40 10.79 0.34
CA ASP A 121 -14.80 10.51 -1.05
C ASP A 121 -14.54 11.70 -1.99
N ASN A 122 -13.47 12.44 -1.71
CA ASN A 122 -13.13 13.70 -2.36
C ASN A 122 -12.82 13.52 -3.85
N GLN A 123 -13.52 14.29 -4.69
CA GLN A 123 -13.41 14.15 -6.15
C GLN A 123 -12.04 14.55 -6.69
N GLU A 124 -11.43 15.60 -6.14
CA GLU A 124 -10.12 16.03 -6.61
C GLU A 124 -9.03 14.98 -6.37
N CYS A 125 -9.04 14.31 -5.21
CA CYS A 125 -8.11 13.24 -4.91
C CYS A 125 -8.24 12.08 -5.92
N LYS A 126 -9.48 11.73 -6.32
CA LYS A 126 -9.74 10.72 -7.34
C LYS A 126 -9.19 11.17 -8.70
N ASP A 127 -9.50 12.40 -9.11
CA ASP A 127 -9.07 12.94 -10.41
C ASP A 127 -7.54 12.97 -10.54
N LEU A 128 -6.83 13.34 -9.46
CA LEU A 128 -5.36 13.32 -9.41
C LEU A 128 -4.82 11.90 -9.61
N MET A 129 -5.37 10.92 -8.90
CA MET A 129 -4.95 9.52 -8.99
C MET A 129 -5.29 8.90 -10.35
N GLU A 130 -6.50 9.11 -10.86
CA GLU A 130 -6.94 8.63 -12.18
C GLU A 130 -6.06 9.18 -13.29
N LYS A 131 -5.77 10.50 -13.25
CA LYS A 131 -4.87 11.13 -14.20
C LYS A 131 -3.46 10.52 -14.12
N PHE A 132 -2.90 10.37 -12.92
CA PHE A 132 -1.57 9.79 -12.77
C PHE A 132 -1.49 8.33 -13.24
N MET A 133 -2.49 7.50 -12.91
CA MET A 133 -2.53 6.09 -13.35
C MET A 133 -2.64 5.98 -14.87
N LYS A 134 -3.34 6.92 -15.52
CA LYS A 134 -3.44 7.00 -16.98
C LYS A 134 -2.12 7.47 -17.62
N ASP A 135 -1.53 8.53 -17.10
CA ASP A 135 -0.37 9.19 -17.70
C ASP A 135 0.95 8.45 -17.38
N SER A 136 1.02 7.71 -16.27
CA SER A 136 2.23 7.05 -15.77
C SER A 136 1.96 5.68 -15.13
N PRO A 137 1.30 4.74 -15.83
CA PRO A 137 0.92 3.44 -15.27
C PRO A 137 2.12 2.64 -14.75
N GLN A 138 3.26 2.69 -15.42
CA GLN A 138 4.51 2.04 -14.98
C GLN A 138 4.99 2.55 -13.62
N LEU A 139 4.77 3.83 -13.30
CA LEU A 139 5.18 4.35 -11.99
C LEU A 139 4.24 3.84 -10.90
N TRP A 140 2.96 3.63 -11.18
CA TRP A 140 2.02 3.04 -10.23
C TRP A 140 2.22 1.52 -10.05
N TYR A 141 2.25 0.75 -11.15
CA TYR A 141 2.19 -0.71 -11.14
C TYR A 141 3.54 -1.44 -10.96
N VAL A 142 4.69 -0.74 -10.94
CA VAL A 142 6.00 -1.37 -10.63
C VAL A 142 5.99 -2.07 -9.28
N LEU A 143 5.05 -1.72 -8.41
CA LEU A 143 4.75 -2.50 -7.24
C LEU A 143 3.76 -3.62 -7.58
N GLY A 144 4.27 -4.75 -8.07
CA GLY A 144 3.54 -6.04 -8.11
C GLY A 144 3.07 -6.57 -6.73
N VAL A 145 3.19 -5.73 -5.70
CA VAL A 145 2.83 -5.96 -4.29
C VAL A 145 1.40 -5.47 -3.97
N TRP A 146 0.78 -4.67 -4.85
CA TRP A 146 -0.52 -4.00 -4.59
C TRP A 146 -1.72 -4.74 -5.21
N PHE A 147 -1.45 -5.84 -5.93
CA PHE A 147 -2.47 -6.68 -6.56
C PHE A 147 -3.16 -7.67 -5.61
N ALA A 148 -2.88 -7.62 -4.30
CA ALA A 148 -3.58 -8.48 -3.35
C ALA A 148 -5.05 -8.06 -3.10
N GLY A 149 -5.51 -6.91 -3.62
CA GLY A 149 -6.84 -6.36 -3.31
C GLY A 149 -7.66 -5.76 -4.47
N GLN A 150 -7.19 -5.77 -5.72
CA GLN A 150 -7.96 -5.23 -6.85
C GLN A 150 -8.46 -6.33 -7.79
N SER A 151 -9.71 -6.20 -8.23
CA SER A 151 -10.50 -7.20 -8.95
C SER A 151 -9.75 -7.91 -10.08
N ALA A 152 -9.98 -9.22 -10.18
CA ALA A 152 -9.40 -10.19 -11.12
C ALA A 152 -9.46 -9.85 -12.64
N SER A 153 -10.05 -8.73 -13.05
CA SER A 153 -10.26 -8.37 -14.45
C SER A 153 -8.96 -8.05 -15.20
N LEU A 154 -7.98 -7.38 -14.57
CA LEU A 154 -6.70 -7.07 -15.23
C LEU A 154 -5.71 -8.26 -15.24
N VAL A 155 -5.78 -9.11 -14.23
CA VAL A 155 -4.98 -10.36 -14.17
C VAL A 155 -5.47 -11.37 -15.22
N SER A 156 -6.76 -11.31 -15.60
CA SER A 156 -7.34 -12.21 -16.61
C SER A 156 -6.76 -12.00 -18.02
N GLY A 157 -6.37 -10.77 -18.39
CA GLY A 157 -5.80 -10.49 -19.72
C GLY A 157 -4.41 -11.09 -19.91
N LEU A 158 -3.53 -10.93 -18.91
CA LEU A 158 -2.20 -11.53 -18.90
C LEU A 158 -2.25 -13.05 -18.68
N ALA A 159 -3.17 -13.54 -17.84
CA ALA A 159 -3.39 -14.97 -17.67
C ALA A 159 -3.90 -15.64 -18.97
N ASN A 160 -4.84 -15.02 -19.69
CA ASN A 160 -5.33 -15.56 -20.98
C ASN A 160 -4.28 -15.54 -22.09
N PHE A 161 -3.39 -14.54 -22.10
CA PHE A 161 -2.27 -14.52 -23.04
C PHE A 161 -1.31 -15.68 -22.78
N ILE A 162 -0.93 -15.90 -21.52
CA ILE A 162 -0.02 -16.98 -21.11
C ILE A 162 -0.65 -18.37 -21.28
N ILE A 163 -1.96 -18.52 -21.06
CA ILE A 163 -2.68 -19.79 -21.24
C ILE A 163 -2.81 -20.16 -22.73
N ASN A 164 -3.03 -19.18 -23.62
CA ASN A 164 -3.26 -19.45 -25.05
C ASN A 164 -1.98 -19.50 -25.90
N THR A 165 -0.86 -18.96 -25.42
CA THR A 165 0.44 -19.24 -26.02
C THR A 165 0.99 -20.53 -25.44
N ASN A 166 1.21 -21.56 -26.26
CA ASN A 166 1.89 -22.82 -25.90
C ASN A 166 3.36 -22.61 -25.49
N CYS A 167 3.61 -21.79 -24.47
CA CYS A 167 4.93 -21.55 -23.91
C CYS A 167 5.25 -22.68 -22.93
N SER A 168 6.30 -23.46 -23.23
CA SER A 168 6.89 -24.41 -22.30
C SER A 168 8.12 -23.79 -21.64
N VAL A 169 8.19 -23.78 -20.32
CA VAL A 169 9.42 -23.43 -19.59
C VAL A 169 10.21 -24.71 -19.33
N ARG A 170 11.50 -24.75 -19.70
CA ARG A 170 12.41 -25.86 -19.36
C ARG A 170 13.08 -25.54 -18.03
N CYS A 171 12.83 -26.35 -17.01
CA CYS A 171 13.63 -26.38 -15.79
C CYS A 171 14.21 -27.79 -15.65
N SER A 172 15.54 -27.90 -15.54
CA SER A 172 16.26 -29.16 -15.25
C SER A 172 15.76 -30.40 -16.02
N GLY A 173 15.72 -30.32 -17.34
CA GLY A 173 15.49 -31.48 -18.22
C GLY A 173 14.04 -31.99 -18.33
N THR A 174 13.09 -31.42 -17.61
CA THR A 174 11.67 -31.86 -17.68
C THR A 174 10.80 -30.74 -18.28
N ARG A 175 9.97 -31.09 -19.27
CA ARG A 175 9.06 -30.16 -19.94
C ARG A 175 7.75 -30.12 -19.14
N ILE A 176 7.51 -29.02 -18.42
CA ILE A 176 6.28 -28.84 -17.63
C ILE A 176 5.35 -27.90 -18.39
N SER A 177 4.10 -28.31 -18.59
CA SER A 177 3.06 -27.43 -19.12
C SER A 177 2.74 -26.33 -18.11
N VAL A 178 2.74 -25.07 -18.55
CA VAL A 178 2.42 -23.90 -17.71
C VAL A 178 1.01 -24.01 -17.10
N SER A 179 0.09 -24.69 -17.79
CA SER A 179 -1.26 -24.97 -17.27
C SER A 179 -1.27 -25.80 -15.98
N ASN A 180 -0.29 -26.69 -15.78
CA ASN A 180 -0.19 -27.53 -14.58
C ASN A 180 0.50 -26.83 -13.40
N LEU A 181 1.33 -25.82 -13.67
CA LEU A 181 1.97 -24.99 -12.64
C LEU A 181 0.97 -24.03 -11.99
N ILE A 182 0.06 -23.46 -12.79
CA ILE A 182 -0.93 -22.49 -12.31
C ILE A 182 -2.01 -23.16 -11.44
N ARG A 183 -2.45 -24.40 -11.76
CA ARG A 183 -3.42 -25.14 -10.93
C ARG A 183 -2.93 -25.38 -9.50
N HIS A 184 -1.62 -25.53 -9.28
CA HIS A 184 -1.07 -25.73 -7.93
C HIS A 184 -0.97 -24.42 -7.13
N ALA A 185 -0.74 -23.27 -7.79
CA ALA A 185 -0.59 -21.98 -7.12
C ALA A 185 -1.93 -21.41 -6.61
N TYR A 186 -3.06 -21.77 -7.23
CA TYR A 186 -4.37 -21.20 -6.90
C TYR A 186 -5.17 -21.97 -5.84
N ILE A 187 -4.75 -23.18 -5.42
CA ILE A 187 -5.56 -24.05 -4.54
C ILE A 187 -5.07 -24.08 -3.08
N ASN A 188 -3.87 -23.58 -2.76
CA ASN A 188 -3.38 -23.53 -1.36
C ASN A 188 -2.35 -22.41 -1.13
N PRO A 189 -2.68 -21.31 -0.43
CA PRO A 189 -1.75 -20.19 -0.23
C PRO A 189 -0.68 -20.40 0.87
N ILE A 190 -0.60 -21.57 1.51
CA ILE A 190 0.20 -21.75 2.75
C ILE A 190 1.60 -22.36 2.56
N TYR A 191 2.01 -22.79 1.36
CA TYR A 191 3.36 -23.35 1.21
C TYR A 191 4.01 -22.92 -0.11
N ILE A 192 5.16 -22.24 -0.03
CA ILE A 192 6.46 -22.63 -0.61
C ILE A 192 7.43 -21.42 -0.53
N TRP A 193 8.33 -21.46 0.45
CA TRP A 193 9.70 -20.98 0.28
C TRP A 193 10.62 -22.10 0.75
N LYS A 194 10.98 -23.00 -0.18
CA LYS A 194 12.11 -23.93 0.04
C LYS A 194 13.32 -23.30 -0.64
N SER A 195 14.20 -22.73 0.17
CA SER A 195 15.53 -22.34 -0.29
C SER A 195 16.31 -23.61 -0.64
N ASN A 196 16.91 -23.63 -1.82
CA ASN A 196 17.84 -24.67 -2.24
C ASN A 196 19.15 -24.47 -1.49
N ASN A 197 19.34 -25.17 -0.36
CA ASN A 197 20.64 -25.29 0.28
C ASN A 197 20.92 -26.77 0.58
N PRO A 198 21.81 -27.45 -0.16
CA PRO A 198 22.05 -28.87 -0.04
C PRO A 198 23.09 -29.14 1.06
N SER A 199 22.77 -28.82 2.32
CA SER A 199 23.59 -29.21 3.47
C SER A 199 22.90 -28.93 4.80
N ARG A 200 21.79 -29.62 5.11
CA ARG A 200 21.46 -29.96 6.50
C ARG A 200 20.37 -31.02 6.58
N SER A 201 20.65 -32.01 7.42
CA SER A 201 19.93 -33.24 7.65
C SER A 201 18.52 -33.02 8.20
N ARG A 202 17.64 -33.96 7.85
CA ARG A 202 16.24 -34.07 8.25
C ARG A 202 16.13 -34.13 9.77
N ASN A 203 15.34 -33.22 10.37
CA ASN A 203 14.62 -33.49 11.61
C ASN A 203 13.17 -33.07 11.42
N THR A 204 12.30 -34.08 11.50
CA THR A 204 10.85 -34.03 11.40
C THR A 204 10.24 -33.34 12.63
N PHE A 205 9.47 -32.27 12.42
CA PHE A 205 8.49 -31.80 13.41
C PHE A 205 7.08 -32.10 12.89
N LYS A 206 6.44 -33.10 13.53
CA LYS A 206 5.00 -33.38 13.37
C LYS A 206 4.23 -32.35 14.21
N SER A 207 3.41 -31.50 13.60
CA SER A 207 2.40 -30.74 14.34
C SER A 207 1.14 -31.59 14.49
N LYS A 208 0.80 -31.90 15.75
CA LYS A 208 -0.55 -32.32 16.15
C LYS A 208 -1.43 -31.08 16.13
N ILE A 209 -2.54 -31.16 15.41
CA ILE A 209 -3.67 -30.24 15.50
C ILE A 209 -4.30 -30.44 16.89
N ILE A 210 -4.42 -29.37 17.67
CA ILE A 210 -5.34 -29.29 18.81
C ILE A 210 -6.25 -28.11 18.52
N SER A 211 -7.51 -28.42 18.30
CA SER A 211 -8.64 -27.49 18.21
C SER A 211 -9.09 -27.04 19.60
N PHE A 212 -9.23 -25.74 19.81
CA PHE A 212 -10.29 -25.09 20.57
C PHE A 212 -10.51 -23.69 20.00
#